data_AF-I7ZY15-F1
#
_entry.id   AF-I7ZY15-F1
#
_cell.length_a   1.000
_cell.length_b   1.000
_cell.length_c   1.000
_cell.angle_alpha   90.00
_cell.angle_beta   90.00
_cell.angle_gamma   90.00
#
_symmetry.space_group_name_H-M   'P 1'
#
loop_
_entity.id
_entity.type
_entity.pdbx_description
1 polymer ?
#
loop_
_entity_poly.entity_id
_entity_poly.type
_entity_poly.pdbx_seq_one_letter_code
_entity_poly.pdbx_strand_id
1 'polypeptide(L)'
;MDPQQEKKHITAEDAESFTTKILTANGVPASNATIISKCLVQADLRGVDTHGINRIPSYMERIRQGVLDAKAHPVLNQITPVVAQVDGQNGFGFVAAHMGMARAIEMAREYGIGFVSVKHSNHFGMSAWIVQQALDAGMMSLVFTNSSPALPVWGGREKLMGVSPLACGAPAGKEKPFILDMAPSIAARGKIYKAARRGEKIPADWALDGEGRQTEDPNRALEGVMLPMGGPKGSALAVMMDVFSGVLSGSAFAGHVTGPYDPSKPADVGHFLVAIKPDLFMGLDDFKERMDYLYQRVVGSEKMAGVDRIYYPGEIEQITREERVKTGIPFVQAEIDSLNKEADKVGVEHLVVS
;
A
#
# COMPACT_ATOMS: atom_id res chain seq x y z
N MET A 1 9.85 30.93 2.46
CA MET A 1 9.73 30.33 3.79
C MET A 1 8.39 29.62 3.84
N ASP A 2 8.37 28.33 4.13
CA ASP A 2 7.46 27.84 5.16
C ASP A 2 8.44 27.35 6.24
N PRO A 3 8.36 27.84 7.50
CA PRO A 3 9.11 27.23 8.59
C PRO A 3 8.79 25.73 8.55
N GLN A 4 9.72 24.85 8.95
CA GLN A 4 9.32 23.48 9.26
C GLN A 4 8.09 23.57 10.18
N GLN A 5 6.89 23.29 9.64
CA GLN A 5 5.68 23.28 10.44
C GLN A 5 5.98 22.33 11.59
N GLU A 6 5.82 22.83 12.81
CA GLU A 6 6.19 22.10 14.01
C GLU A 6 5.46 20.76 13.98
N LYS A 7 6.25 19.68 13.93
CA LYS A 7 5.73 18.32 13.87
C LYS A 7 5.46 17.86 15.28
N LYS A 8 4.22 17.46 15.54
CA LYS A 8 3.86 16.81 16.78
C LYS A 8 3.99 15.31 16.62
N HIS A 9 4.51 14.64 17.64
CA HIS A 9 4.76 13.21 17.60
C HIS A 9 3.66 12.50 18.37
N ILE A 10 3.15 11.41 17.79
CA ILE A 10 2.01 10.66 18.31
C ILE A 10 2.43 9.22 18.47
N THR A 11 2.19 8.63 19.63
CA THR A 11 2.58 7.23 19.86
C THR A 11 1.77 6.30 18.95
N ALA A 12 2.33 5.14 18.61
CA ALA A 12 1.60 4.14 17.83
C ALA A 12 0.33 3.68 18.55
N GLU A 13 0.37 3.58 19.88
CA GLU A 13 -0.77 3.18 20.71
C GLU A 13 -1.89 4.21 20.66
N ASP A 14 -1.58 5.50 20.81
CA ASP A 14 -2.58 6.57 20.72
C ASP A 14 -3.21 6.63 19.33
N ALA A 15 -2.39 6.49 18.28
CA ALA A 15 -2.85 6.46 16.89
C ALA A 15 -3.77 5.24 16.61
N GLU A 16 -3.40 4.04 17.08
CA GLU A 16 -4.21 2.82 16.92
C GLU A 16 -5.52 2.92 17.71
N SER A 17 -5.48 3.40 18.95
CA SER A 17 -6.63 3.59 19.83
C SER A 17 -7.63 4.58 19.23
N PHE A 18 -7.14 5.77 18.84
CA PHE A 18 -7.95 6.80 18.19
C PHE A 18 -8.60 6.29 16.90
N THR A 19 -7.81 5.66 16.03
CA THR A 19 -8.30 5.15 14.75
C THR A 19 -9.35 4.06 14.95
N THR A 20 -9.13 3.16 15.91
CA THR A 20 -10.10 2.10 16.24
C THR A 20 -11.40 2.69 16.77
N LYS A 21 -11.35 3.70 17.66
CA LYS A 21 -12.54 4.39 18.17
C LYS A 21 -13.35 5.05 17.04
N ILE A 22 -12.71 5.76 16.10
CA ILE A 22 -13.41 6.37 14.95
C ILE A 22 -14.08 5.30 14.08
N LEU A 23 -13.36 4.21 13.74
CA LEU A 23 -13.90 3.13 12.92
C LEU A 23 -15.13 2.49 13.58
N THR A 24 -15.04 2.15 14.86
CA THR A 24 -16.15 1.55 15.61
C THR A 24 -17.34 2.50 15.75
N ALA A 25 -17.11 3.79 15.97
CA ALA A 25 -18.17 4.79 16.01
C ALA A 25 -18.89 4.96 14.66
N ASN A 26 -18.22 4.65 13.54
CA ASN A 26 -18.80 4.57 12.20
C ASN A 26 -19.39 3.17 11.86
N GLY A 27 -19.59 2.32 12.87
CA GLY A 27 -20.26 1.03 12.72
C GLY A 27 -19.38 -0.11 12.20
N VAL A 28 -18.06 0.07 12.13
CA VAL A 28 -17.12 -1.00 11.79
C VAL A 28 -16.99 -1.96 12.98
N PRO A 29 -17.16 -3.29 12.79
CA PRO A 29 -16.97 -4.27 13.87
C PRO A 29 -15.60 -4.14 14.53
N ALA A 30 -15.52 -4.28 15.85
CA ALA A 30 -14.28 -4.03 16.62
C ALA A 30 -13.08 -4.87 16.15
N SER A 31 -13.32 -6.13 15.76
CA SER A 31 -12.28 -7.00 15.19
C SER A 31 -11.73 -6.45 13.87
N ASN A 32 -12.60 -5.99 12.98
CA ASN A 32 -12.23 -5.37 11.71
C ASN A 32 -11.52 -4.03 11.94
N ALA A 33 -12.04 -3.21 12.86
CA ALA A 33 -11.45 -1.92 13.23
C ALA A 33 -9.99 -2.09 13.71
N THR A 34 -9.72 -3.14 14.50
CA THR A 34 -8.35 -3.47 14.96
C THR A 34 -7.41 -3.83 13.82
N ILE A 35 -7.88 -4.58 12.81
CA ILE A 35 -7.06 -4.95 11.64
C ILE A 35 -6.72 -3.69 10.82
N ILE A 36 -7.73 -2.84 10.59
CA ILE A 36 -7.59 -1.62 9.79
C ILE A 36 -6.66 -0.62 10.51
N SER A 37 -6.89 -0.34 11.79
CA SER A 37 -6.09 0.62 12.56
C SER A 37 -4.62 0.21 12.62
N LYS A 38 -4.34 -1.07 12.89
CA LYS A 38 -2.97 -1.60 12.82
C LYS A 38 -2.37 -1.37 11.45
N CYS A 39 -3.01 -1.78 10.35
CA CYS A 39 -2.43 -1.60 9.01
C CYS A 39 -2.08 -0.13 8.71
N LEU A 40 -2.98 0.80 9.04
CA LEU A 40 -2.76 2.23 8.80
C LEU A 40 -1.59 2.76 9.63
N VAL A 41 -1.55 2.46 10.94
CA VAL A 41 -0.45 2.88 11.81
C VAL A 41 0.88 2.25 11.39
N GLN A 42 0.86 1.02 10.86
CA GLN A 42 2.07 0.36 10.35
C GLN A 42 2.62 1.05 9.10
N ALA A 43 1.75 1.60 8.25
CA ALA A 43 2.17 2.44 7.13
C ALA A 43 2.83 3.73 7.62
N ASP A 44 2.22 4.40 8.61
CA ASP A 44 2.79 5.60 9.22
C ASP A 44 4.13 5.32 9.91
N LEU A 45 4.26 4.23 10.66
CA LEU A 45 5.54 3.86 11.29
C LEU A 45 6.63 3.62 10.24
N ARG A 46 6.29 3.09 9.07
CA ARG A 46 7.24 2.83 7.97
C ARG A 46 7.54 4.08 7.12
N GLY A 47 6.94 5.23 7.43
CA GLY A 47 7.10 6.46 6.64
C GLY A 47 6.32 6.47 5.33
N VAL A 48 5.35 5.56 5.18
CA VAL A 48 4.44 5.51 4.03
C VAL A 48 3.18 6.33 4.36
N ASP A 49 3.40 7.59 4.73
CA ASP A 49 2.40 8.50 5.32
C ASP A 49 1.16 8.70 4.43
N THR A 50 1.32 8.50 3.12
CA THR A 50 0.21 8.54 2.14
C THR A 50 -0.78 7.40 2.28
N HIS A 51 -0.50 6.36 3.07
CA HIS A 51 -1.35 5.18 3.27
C HIS A 51 -1.67 4.92 4.74
N GLY A 52 -1.35 5.86 5.63
CA GLY A 52 -1.63 5.78 7.06
C GLY A 52 -2.95 6.39 7.51
N ILE A 53 -3.05 6.76 8.79
CA ILE A 53 -4.33 7.13 9.44
C ILE A 53 -4.97 8.39 8.83
N ASN A 54 -4.20 9.23 8.13
CA ASN A 54 -4.71 10.37 7.35
C ASN A 54 -5.70 9.97 6.24
N ARG A 55 -5.85 8.67 5.95
CA ARG A 55 -6.89 8.15 5.05
C ARG A 55 -8.27 8.04 5.68
N ILE A 56 -8.37 8.03 7.01
CA ILE A 56 -9.63 7.83 7.74
C ILE A 56 -10.76 8.74 7.25
N PRO A 57 -10.58 10.07 7.09
CA PRO A 57 -11.65 10.94 6.60
C PRO A 57 -12.27 10.48 5.27
N SER A 58 -11.44 10.02 4.32
CA SER A 58 -11.92 9.52 3.02
C SER A 58 -12.71 8.22 3.13
N TYR A 59 -12.30 7.28 3.99
CA TYR A 59 -13.04 6.05 4.21
C TYR A 59 -14.37 6.30 4.91
N MET A 60 -14.38 7.18 5.92
CA MET A 60 -15.61 7.48 6.66
C MET A 60 -16.63 8.19 5.77
N GLU A 61 -16.16 9.04 4.85
CA GLU A 61 -17.04 9.62 3.85
C GLU A 61 -17.65 8.57 2.93
N ARG A 62 -16.87 7.58 2.46
CA ARG A 62 -17.40 6.47 1.66
C ARG A 62 -18.42 5.62 2.41
N ILE A 63 -18.24 5.39 3.72
CA ILE A 63 -19.24 4.71 4.56
C ILE A 63 -20.53 5.52 4.61
N ARG A 64 -20.45 6.82 4.88
CA ARG A 64 -21.62 7.72 4.95
C ARG A 64 -22.40 7.79 3.63
N GLN A 65 -21.70 7.75 2.50
CA GLN A 65 -22.32 7.71 1.17
C GLN A 65 -22.82 6.30 0.78
N GLY A 66 -22.63 5.27 1.62
CA GLY A 66 -23.09 3.91 1.35
C GLY A 66 -22.31 3.17 0.26
N VAL A 67 -21.15 3.68 -0.14
CA VAL A 67 -20.31 3.09 -1.21
C VAL A 67 -19.14 2.26 -0.67
N LEU A 68 -19.07 2.12 0.65
CA LEU A 68 -18.20 1.21 1.40
C LEU A 68 -19.03 0.64 2.56
N ASP A 69 -19.19 -0.67 2.64
CA ASP A 69 -19.96 -1.30 3.71
C ASP A 69 -19.09 -1.46 4.97
N ALA A 70 -19.42 -0.70 6.01
CA ALA A 70 -18.72 -0.74 7.30
C ALA A 70 -18.85 -2.09 8.02
N LYS A 71 -19.98 -2.80 7.81
CA LYS A 71 -20.35 -4.03 8.51
C LYS A 71 -20.07 -5.29 7.70
N ALA A 72 -19.59 -5.14 6.46
CA ALA A 72 -19.26 -6.26 5.60
C ALA A 72 -18.23 -7.18 6.25
N HIS A 73 -18.50 -8.48 6.13
CA HIS A 73 -17.60 -9.55 6.51
C HIS A 73 -17.21 -10.31 5.23
N PRO A 74 -15.92 -10.39 4.88
CA PRO A 74 -15.49 -11.12 3.70
C PRO A 74 -15.89 -12.60 3.77
N VAL A 75 -16.20 -13.18 2.62
CA VAL A 75 -16.59 -14.60 2.51
C VAL A 75 -15.50 -15.35 1.78
N LEU A 76 -14.98 -16.38 2.41
CA LEU A 76 -13.94 -17.24 1.86
C LEU A 76 -14.56 -18.48 1.21
N ASN A 77 -14.15 -18.76 -0.01
CA ASN A 77 -14.51 -19.96 -0.75
C ASN A 77 -13.25 -20.76 -1.11
N GLN A 78 -13.19 -22.02 -0.69
CA GLN A 78 -12.10 -22.92 -1.05
C GLN A 78 -12.35 -23.50 -2.46
N ILE A 79 -11.37 -23.38 -3.36
CA ILE A 79 -11.49 -23.85 -4.76
C ILE A 79 -10.77 -25.19 -4.94
N THR A 80 -9.50 -25.27 -4.52
CA THR A 80 -8.67 -26.48 -4.48
C THR A 80 -7.86 -26.48 -3.18
N PRO A 81 -7.11 -27.53 -2.80
CA PRO A 81 -6.31 -27.50 -1.58
C PRO A 81 -5.31 -26.33 -1.46
N VAL A 82 -4.90 -25.73 -2.60
CA VAL A 82 -3.93 -24.62 -2.65
C VAL A 82 -4.48 -23.32 -3.25
N VAL A 83 -5.77 -23.28 -3.59
CA VAL A 83 -6.43 -22.11 -4.18
C VAL A 83 -7.71 -21.78 -3.44
N ALA A 84 -7.88 -20.53 -3.04
CA ALA A 84 -9.14 -19.99 -2.51
C ALA A 84 -9.50 -18.65 -3.17
N GLN A 85 -10.76 -18.24 -3.05
CA GLN A 85 -11.22 -16.91 -3.42
C GLN A 85 -11.92 -16.25 -2.22
N VAL A 86 -11.65 -14.97 -1.99
CA VAL A 86 -12.36 -14.16 -0.99
C VAL A 86 -13.23 -13.14 -1.71
N ASP A 87 -14.51 -13.10 -1.37
CA ASP A 87 -15.40 -12.01 -1.74
C ASP A 87 -15.39 -10.95 -0.62
N GLY A 88 -14.94 -9.74 -0.92
CA GLY A 88 -14.80 -8.64 0.03
C GLY A 88 -16.13 -8.03 0.49
N GLN A 89 -17.25 -8.38 -0.17
CA GLN A 89 -18.59 -7.88 0.15
C GLN A 89 -18.69 -6.35 0.18
N ASN A 90 -17.94 -5.65 -0.69
CA ASN A 90 -17.76 -4.19 -0.67
C ASN A 90 -17.31 -3.61 0.69
N GLY A 91 -16.66 -4.43 1.52
CA GLY A 91 -16.08 -4.00 2.78
C GLY A 91 -14.68 -3.44 2.63
N PHE A 92 -14.02 -3.20 3.77
CA PHE A 92 -12.63 -2.75 3.81
C PHE A 92 -11.68 -3.81 3.23
N GLY A 93 -10.87 -3.42 2.24
CA GLY A 93 -9.90 -4.32 1.63
C GLY A 93 -8.84 -4.83 2.61
N PHE A 94 -8.56 -4.08 3.68
CA PHE A 94 -7.72 -4.50 4.80
C PHE A 94 -8.17 -5.84 5.39
N VAL A 95 -9.48 -6.02 5.60
CA VAL A 95 -10.05 -7.21 6.23
C VAL A 95 -10.06 -8.38 5.25
N ALA A 96 -10.45 -8.12 3.99
CA ALA A 96 -10.48 -9.14 2.95
C ALA A 96 -9.08 -9.66 2.61
N ALA A 97 -8.08 -8.78 2.51
CA ALA A 97 -6.70 -9.16 2.25
C ALA A 97 -6.03 -9.84 3.45
N HIS A 98 -6.35 -9.43 4.68
CA HIS A 98 -5.89 -10.12 5.88
C HIS A 98 -6.43 -11.56 5.93
N MET A 99 -7.73 -11.75 5.71
CA MET A 99 -8.34 -13.09 5.63
C MET A 99 -7.73 -13.92 4.49
N GLY A 100 -7.53 -13.32 3.33
CA GLY A 100 -6.94 -13.99 2.17
C GLY A 100 -5.50 -14.43 2.42
N MET A 101 -4.66 -13.56 2.98
CA MET A 101 -3.27 -13.90 3.28
C MET A 101 -3.17 -14.95 4.39
N ALA A 102 -4.00 -14.86 5.44
CA ALA A 102 -4.08 -15.89 6.47
C ALA A 102 -4.39 -17.27 5.84
N ARG A 103 -5.36 -17.34 4.93
CA ARG A 103 -5.65 -18.59 4.21
C ARG A 103 -4.53 -19.05 3.31
N ALA A 104 -3.88 -18.13 2.59
CA ALA A 104 -2.72 -18.46 1.76
C ALA A 104 -1.61 -19.11 2.59
N ILE A 105 -1.32 -18.55 3.78
CA ILE A 105 -0.35 -19.09 4.73
C ILE A 105 -0.75 -20.47 5.22
N GLU A 106 -2.02 -20.69 5.58
CA GLU A 106 -2.52 -22.00 5.99
C GLU A 106 -2.31 -23.07 4.91
N MET A 107 -2.73 -22.77 3.66
CA MET A 107 -2.56 -23.69 2.53
C MET A 107 -1.09 -23.95 2.23
N ALA A 108 -0.26 -22.89 2.24
CA ALA A 108 1.17 -23.02 2.00
C ALA A 108 1.85 -23.86 3.08
N ARG A 109 1.42 -23.77 4.34
CA ARG A 109 1.97 -24.58 5.43
C ARG A 109 1.83 -26.08 5.16
N GLU A 110 0.68 -26.49 4.64
CA GLU A 110 0.33 -27.88 4.38
C GLU A 110 0.88 -28.39 3.03
N TYR A 111 0.71 -27.59 1.97
CA TYR A 111 0.94 -28.02 0.58
C TYR A 111 2.12 -27.33 -0.11
N GLY A 112 2.81 -26.42 0.57
CA GLY A 112 3.95 -25.67 0.04
C GLY A 112 3.60 -24.32 -0.57
N ILE A 113 2.41 -24.17 -1.14
CA ILE A 113 1.95 -22.92 -1.76
C ILE A 113 0.47 -22.66 -1.48
N GLY A 114 0.11 -21.39 -1.41
CA GLY A 114 -1.27 -20.95 -1.31
C GLY A 114 -1.52 -19.73 -2.20
N PHE A 115 -2.55 -19.81 -3.03
CA PHE A 115 -3.00 -18.73 -3.91
C PHE A 115 -4.39 -18.26 -3.49
N VAL A 116 -4.55 -16.95 -3.31
CA VAL A 116 -5.84 -16.37 -2.99
C VAL A 116 -6.13 -15.17 -3.89
N SER A 117 -7.24 -15.25 -4.61
CA SER A 117 -7.81 -14.10 -5.30
C SER A 117 -8.84 -13.42 -4.40
N VAL A 118 -8.84 -12.09 -4.36
CA VAL A 118 -9.85 -11.30 -3.65
C VAL A 118 -10.61 -10.47 -4.66
N LYS A 119 -11.94 -10.48 -4.58
CA LYS A 119 -12.82 -9.70 -5.45
C LYS A 119 -13.78 -8.82 -4.66
N HIS A 120 -14.43 -7.86 -5.34
CA HIS A 120 -15.49 -7.04 -4.73
C HIS A 120 -15.02 -6.36 -3.43
N SER A 121 -13.79 -5.84 -3.47
CA SER A 121 -13.07 -5.28 -2.33
C SER A 121 -12.91 -3.75 -2.46
N ASN A 122 -12.23 -3.15 -1.49
CA ASN A 122 -11.82 -1.74 -1.49
C ASN A 122 -10.31 -1.61 -1.28
N HIS A 123 -9.82 -0.38 -1.17
CA HIS A 123 -8.42 -0.10 -0.86
C HIS A 123 -7.97 -0.77 0.46
N PHE A 124 -6.76 -1.36 0.47
CA PHE A 124 -6.22 -2.11 1.60
C PHE A 124 -4.99 -1.50 2.28
N GLY A 125 -4.63 -0.26 1.92
CA GLY A 125 -3.45 0.42 2.46
C GLY A 125 -2.14 0.02 1.77
N MET A 126 -1.08 -0.08 2.57
CA MET A 126 0.28 -0.39 2.12
C MET A 126 0.45 -1.91 1.97
N SER A 127 0.80 -2.38 0.76
CA SER A 127 0.92 -3.82 0.46
C SER A 127 1.99 -4.53 1.29
N ALA A 128 3.05 -3.83 1.70
CA ALA A 128 4.08 -4.37 2.58
C ALA A 128 3.50 -4.94 3.89
N TRP A 129 2.35 -4.46 4.37
CA TRP A 129 1.69 -5.02 5.54
C TRP A 129 1.12 -6.41 5.29
N ILE A 130 0.58 -6.66 4.09
CA ILE A 130 0.07 -7.97 3.70
C ILE A 130 1.24 -8.94 3.46
N VAL A 131 2.32 -8.46 2.82
CA VAL A 131 3.57 -9.22 2.68
C VAL A 131 4.13 -9.60 4.06
N GLN A 132 4.19 -8.66 5.00
CA GLN A 132 4.73 -8.88 6.34
C GLN A 132 4.05 -10.05 7.06
N GLN A 133 2.74 -10.24 6.89
CA GLN A 133 2.01 -11.35 7.53
C GLN A 133 2.55 -12.73 7.09
N ALA A 134 2.93 -12.87 5.81
CA ALA A 134 3.55 -14.11 5.33
C ALA A 134 4.98 -14.27 5.85
N LEU A 135 5.75 -13.18 5.90
CA LEU A 135 7.12 -13.18 6.44
C LEU A 135 7.13 -13.56 7.93
N ASP A 136 6.18 -13.04 8.72
CA ASP A 136 6.00 -13.38 10.13
C ASP A 136 5.67 -14.87 10.33
N ALA A 137 5.02 -15.48 9.33
CA ALA A 137 4.78 -16.92 9.27
C ALA A 137 5.97 -17.74 8.70
N GLY A 138 7.11 -17.10 8.43
CA GLY A 138 8.30 -17.75 7.87
C GLY A 138 8.18 -18.09 6.39
N MET A 139 7.30 -17.42 5.65
CA MET A 139 6.99 -17.69 4.24
C MET A 139 7.40 -16.54 3.32
N MET A 140 7.61 -16.84 2.05
CA MET A 140 7.73 -15.84 1.00
C MET A 140 6.34 -15.42 0.51
N SER A 141 6.23 -14.23 -0.09
CA SER A 141 4.94 -13.73 -0.59
C SER A 141 5.04 -12.87 -1.83
N LEU A 142 3.97 -12.92 -2.64
CA LEU A 142 3.66 -11.99 -3.72
C LEU A 142 2.27 -11.39 -3.42
N VAL A 143 2.13 -10.08 -3.57
CA VAL A 143 0.88 -9.33 -3.33
C VAL A 143 0.68 -8.33 -4.45
N PHE A 144 -0.43 -8.49 -5.17
CA PHE A 144 -0.86 -7.62 -6.26
C PHE A 144 -2.24 -7.05 -5.94
N THR A 145 -2.50 -5.84 -6.43
CA THR A 145 -3.82 -5.21 -6.42
C THR A 145 -3.96 -4.37 -7.68
N ASN A 146 -5.17 -4.05 -8.12
CA ASN A 146 -5.41 -2.96 -9.06
C ASN A 146 -5.98 -1.72 -8.36
N SER A 147 -6.14 -0.61 -9.08
CA SER A 147 -6.59 0.68 -8.53
C SER A 147 -7.16 1.57 -9.63
N SER A 148 -7.79 2.67 -9.19
CA SER A 148 -8.37 3.67 -10.07
C SER A 148 -7.38 4.27 -11.07
N PRO A 149 -7.84 4.67 -12.26
CA PRO A 149 -7.00 5.25 -13.31
C PRO A 149 -6.10 6.39 -12.84
N ALA A 150 -4.80 6.25 -13.11
CA ALA A 150 -3.79 7.26 -12.76
C ALA A 150 -2.64 7.35 -13.76
N LEU A 151 -2.30 6.24 -14.44
CA LEU A 151 -1.23 6.15 -15.45
C LEU A 151 -1.81 5.90 -16.85
N PRO A 152 -1.17 6.41 -17.91
CA PRO A 152 -1.41 5.93 -19.25
C PRO A 152 -0.70 4.59 -19.46
N VAL A 153 -1.22 3.82 -20.41
CA VAL A 153 -0.40 2.80 -21.07
C VAL A 153 0.70 3.49 -21.89
N TRP A 154 1.87 2.86 -22.01
CA TRP A 154 2.96 3.46 -22.78
C TRP A 154 2.54 3.70 -24.24
N GLY A 155 2.71 4.94 -24.72
CA GLY A 155 2.21 5.40 -26.02
C GLY A 155 0.82 6.03 -25.99
N GLY A 156 0.09 5.92 -24.89
CA GLY A 156 -1.18 6.61 -24.63
C GLY A 156 -1.01 7.90 -23.84
N ARG A 157 -2.10 8.69 -23.73
CA ARG A 157 -2.15 9.93 -22.94
C ARG A 157 -3.29 9.99 -21.92
N GLU A 158 -4.22 9.04 -21.98
CA GLU A 158 -5.36 8.98 -21.05
C GLU A 158 -4.97 8.27 -19.75
N LYS A 159 -5.63 8.60 -18.64
CA LYS A 159 -5.52 7.80 -17.42
C LYS A 159 -6.33 6.54 -17.63
N LEU A 160 -5.66 5.39 -17.68
CA LEU A 160 -6.30 4.09 -17.87
C LEU A 160 -5.93 3.12 -16.76
N MET A 161 -4.64 2.97 -16.49
CA MET A 161 -4.13 2.01 -15.52
C MET A 161 -3.98 2.62 -14.13
N GLY A 162 -4.11 1.80 -13.11
CA GLY A 162 -3.81 2.18 -11.73
C GLY A 162 -2.31 2.32 -11.46
N VAL A 163 -1.97 2.93 -10.31
CA VAL A 163 -0.61 2.97 -9.74
C VAL A 163 -0.40 1.88 -8.69
N SER A 164 -1.21 0.82 -8.74
CA SER A 164 -1.22 -0.17 -7.67
C SER A 164 0.12 -0.85 -7.50
N PRO A 165 0.48 -1.13 -6.23
CA PRO A 165 1.79 -1.67 -5.94
C PRO A 165 1.94 -3.11 -6.41
N LEU A 166 3.13 -3.39 -6.94
CA LEU A 166 3.72 -4.72 -6.96
C LEU A 166 4.47 -4.89 -5.65
N ALA A 167 4.05 -5.84 -4.82
CA ALA A 167 4.74 -6.13 -3.57
C ALA A 167 5.14 -7.59 -3.46
N CYS A 168 6.31 -7.84 -2.87
CA CYS A 168 6.79 -9.18 -2.57
C CYS A 168 7.78 -9.15 -1.41
N GLY A 169 8.04 -10.32 -0.82
CA GLY A 169 9.01 -10.43 0.23
C GLY A 169 9.46 -11.84 0.53
N ALA A 170 10.56 -11.94 1.28
CA ALA A 170 11.13 -13.19 1.74
C ALA A 170 11.78 -13.01 3.13
N PRO A 171 11.66 -14.01 4.02
CA PRO A 171 12.30 -13.96 5.33
C PRO A 171 13.82 -14.05 5.20
N ALA A 172 14.53 -13.48 6.18
CA ALA A 172 15.98 -13.59 6.32
C ALA A 172 16.35 -14.32 7.63
N GLY A 173 17.64 -14.55 7.85
CA GLY A 173 18.17 -15.13 9.07
C GLY A 173 18.42 -14.05 10.12
N LYS A 174 19.65 -13.52 10.10
CA LYS A 174 20.14 -12.48 11.00
C LYS A 174 19.95 -11.07 10.44
N GLU A 175 19.93 -10.94 9.12
CA GLU A 175 19.79 -9.66 8.45
C GLU A 175 18.32 -9.23 8.32
N LYS A 176 18.09 -8.01 7.84
CA LYS A 176 16.73 -7.52 7.56
C LYS A 176 16.08 -8.33 6.43
N PRO A 177 14.77 -8.69 6.54
CA PRO A 177 14.07 -9.39 5.48
C PRO A 177 13.94 -8.53 4.21
N PHE A 178 13.81 -9.21 3.07
CA PHE A 178 13.52 -8.58 1.79
C PHE A 178 12.05 -8.18 1.74
N ILE A 179 11.77 -6.90 1.51
CA ILE A 179 10.43 -6.41 1.23
C ILE A 179 10.51 -5.41 0.07
N LEU A 180 9.86 -5.73 -1.03
CA LEU A 180 9.58 -4.81 -2.11
C LEU A 180 8.12 -4.36 -2.01
N ASP A 181 7.89 -3.04 -2.02
CA ASP A 181 6.56 -2.44 -2.14
C ASP A 181 6.67 -1.18 -2.99
N MET A 182 6.23 -1.25 -4.24
CA MET A 182 6.47 -0.17 -5.22
C MET A 182 5.30 0.03 -6.17
N ALA A 183 4.94 1.30 -6.40
CA ALA A 183 4.05 1.70 -7.48
C ALA A 183 4.82 1.77 -8.83
N PRO A 184 4.20 1.44 -9.97
CA PRO A 184 4.86 1.45 -11.27
C PRO A 184 5.02 2.83 -11.91
N SER A 185 4.87 3.92 -11.15
CA SER A 185 5.06 5.30 -11.61
C SER A 185 6.51 5.75 -11.47
N ILE A 186 7.01 6.50 -12.45
CA ILE A 186 8.39 7.03 -12.40
C ILE A 186 8.64 8.00 -11.24
N ALA A 187 7.61 8.76 -10.85
CA ALA A 187 7.64 9.69 -9.74
C ALA A 187 6.28 9.74 -9.05
N ALA A 188 6.27 10.04 -7.75
CA ALA A 188 5.04 10.34 -7.02
C ALA A 188 4.53 11.74 -7.40
N ARG A 189 3.21 11.90 -7.53
CA ARG A 189 2.58 13.19 -7.87
C ARG A 189 2.94 14.31 -6.88
N GLY A 190 3.18 13.95 -5.61
CA GLY A 190 3.66 14.87 -4.59
C GLY A 190 5.01 15.55 -4.92
N LYS A 191 5.91 14.87 -5.66
CA LYS A 191 7.16 15.47 -6.13
C LYS A 191 6.90 16.59 -7.15
N ILE A 192 5.92 16.42 -8.03
CA ILE A 192 5.51 17.45 -9.01
C ILE A 192 4.88 18.66 -8.29
N TYR A 193 3.96 18.42 -7.33
CA TYR A 193 3.41 19.51 -6.50
C TYR A 193 4.49 20.27 -5.72
N LYS A 194 5.55 19.59 -5.28
CA LYS A 194 6.70 20.22 -4.61
C LYS A 194 7.50 21.08 -5.58
N ALA A 195 7.79 20.59 -6.78
CA ALA A 195 8.49 21.35 -7.81
C ALA A 195 7.68 22.60 -8.24
N ALA A 196 6.36 22.46 -8.46
CA ALA A 196 5.46 23.57 -8.76
C ALA A 196 5.51 24.67 -7.70
N ARG A 197 5.39 24.30 -6.42
CA ARG A 197 5.47 25.26 -5.30
C ARG A 197 6.83 25.97 -5.20
N ARG A 198 7.90 25.38 -5.72
CA ARG A 198 9.26 25.92 -5.68
C ARG A 198 9.65 26.65 -6.96
N GLY A 199 8.82 26.62 -8.00
CA GLY A 199 9.18 27.12 -9.32
C GLY A 199 10.33 26.33 -9.97
N GLU A 200 10.52 25.08 -9.57
CA GLU A 200 11.57 24.19 -10.10
C GLU A 200 11.03 23.41 -11.31
N LYS A 201 11.91 23.14 -12.29
CA LYS A 201 11.60 22.22 -13.39
C LYS A 201 11.57 20.77 -12.90
N ILE A 202 10.77 19.94 -13.56
CA ILE A 202 10.83 18.47 -13.43
C ILE A 202 11.57 17.86 -14.64
N PRO A 203 12.14 16.65 -14.53
CA PRO A 203 12.61 15.91 -15.70
C PRO A 203 11.49 15.70 -16.72
N ALA A 204 11.80 15.91 -18.01
CA ALA A 204 10.82 15.88 -19.10
C ALA A 204 10.13 14.51 -19.28
N ASP A 205 10.76 13.43 -18.82
CA ASP A 205 10.26 12.06 -18.92
C ASP A 205 9.33 11.65 -17.77
N TRP A 206 9.04 12.56 -16.82
CA TRP A 206 8.17 12.25 -15.68
C TRP A 206 6.68 12.25 -16.01
N ALA A 207 6.26 13.13 -16.92
CA ALA A 207 4.84 13.39 -17.14
C ALA A 207 4.56 13.94 -18.55
N LEU A 208 3.29 13.81 -18.95
CA LEU A 208 2.72 14.49 -20.10
C LEU A 208 1.87 15.68 -19.63
N ASP A 209 1.80 16.74 -20.44
CA ASP A 209 0.86 17.85 -20.28
C ASP A 209 -0.57 17.46 -20.74
N GLY A 210 -1.52 18.39 -20.64
CA GLY A 210 -2.91 18.16 -21.07
C GLY A 210 -3.08 17.83 -22.58
N GLU A 211 -2.09 18.15 -23.40
CA GLU A 211 -2.05 17.82 -24.84
C GLU A 211 -1.35 16.48 -25.11
N GLY A 212 -0.80 15.82 -24.09
CA GLY A 212 -0.09 14.55 -24.22
C GLY A 212 1.38 14.70 -24.60
N ARG A 213 1.98 15.89 -24.47
CA ARG A 213 3.42 16.12 -24.74
C ARG A 213 4.21 16.03 -23.45
N GLN A 214 5.42 15.49 -23.52
CA GLN A 214 6.38 15.54 -22.41
C GLN A 214 6.63 16.99 -21.97
N THR A 215 6.77 17.20 -20.67
CA THR A 215 6.91 18.55 -20.11
C THR A 215 7.84 18.60 -18.92
N GLU A 216 8.64 19.67 -18.83
CA GLU A 216 9.45 20.01 -17.66
C GLU A 216 8.72 20.97 -16.71
N ASP A 217 7.56 21.49 -17.11
CA ASP A 217 6.76 22.42 -16.30
C ASP A 217 5.85 21.63 -15.36
N PRO A 218 6.05 21.72 -14.04
CA PRO A 218 5.25 20.97 -13.08
C PRO A 218 3.77 21.39 -13.08
N ASN A 219 3.42 22.63 -13.45
CA ASN A 219 2.02 23.06 -13.51
C ASN A 219 1.30 22.40 -14.69
N ARG A 220 1.95 22.39 -15.87
CA ARG A 220 1.43 21.67 -17.05
C ARG A 220 1.36 20.16 -16.81
N ALA A 221 2.32 19.58 -16.11
CA ALA A 221 2.31 18.16 -15.75
C ALA A 221 1.13 17.80 -14.83
N LEU A 222 0.70 18.71 -13.95
CA LEU A 222 -0.45 18.49 -13.07
C LEU A 222 -1.78 18.46 -13.84
N GLU A 223 -1.86 19.11 -15.00
CA GLU A 223 -3.02 19.05 -15.90
C GLU A 223 -3.09 17.74 -16.69
N GLY A 224 -1.95 17.09 -16.91
CA GLY A 224 -1.87 15.82 -17.64
C GLY A 224 -1.70 14.58 -16.74
N VAL A 225 -0.79 13.70 -17.16
CA VAL A 225 -0.61 12.35 -16.57
C VAL A 225 0.85 12.06 -16.27
N MET A 226 1.12 11.32 -15.20
CA MET A 226 2.48 10.83 -14.92
C MET A 226 2.77 9.59 -15.75
N LEU A 227 4.02 9.43 -16.18
CA LEU A 227 4.43 8.30 -16.99
C LEU A 227 4.84 7.07 -16.14
N PRO A 228 4.68 5.85 -16.68
CA PRO A 228 5.17 4.64 -16.03
C PRO A 228 6.70 4.62 -15.92
N MET A 229 7.23 4.05 -14.84
CA MET A 229 8.67 3.87 -14.65
C MET A 229 9.26 2.96 -15.74
N GLY A 230 10.47 3.27 -16.22
CA GLY A 230 11.11 2.44 -17.25
C GLY A 230 10.29 2.30 -18.55
N GLY A 231 9.41 3.27 -18.83
CA GLY A 231 8.60 3.34 -20.05
C GLY A 231 7.70 2.12 -20.26
N PRO A 232 7.85 1.37 -21.37
CA PRO A 232 7.04 0.19 -21.66
C PRO A 232 7.04 -0.87 -20.53
N LYS A 233 8.14 -0.98 -19.76
CA LYS A 233 8.26 -1.99 -18.68
C LYS A 233 7.33 -1.69 -17.51
N GLY A 234 7.31 -0.45 -17.02
CA GLY A 234 6.37 -0.04 -15.96
C GLY A 234 4.92 -0.09 -16.43
N SER A 235 4.68 0.25 -17.70
CA SER A 235 3.35 0.08 -18.31
C SER A 235 2.91 -1.39 -18.29
N ALA A 236 3.79 -2.31 -18.64
CA ALA A 236 3.49 -3.74 -18.62
C ALA A 236 3.22 -4.25 -17.19
N LEU A 237 3.95 -3.74 -16.19
CA LEU A 237 3.67 -4.05 -14.77
C LEU A 237 2.29 -3.54 -14.34
N ALA A 238 1.90 -2.34 -14.75
CA ALA A 238 0.57 -1.80 -14.46
C ALA A 238 -0.54 -2.65 -15.11
N VAL A 239 -0.35 -3.10 -16.36
CA VAL A 239 -1.27 -4.03 -17.03
C VAL A 239 -1.33 -5.38 -16.31
N MET A 240 -0.19 -5.93 -15.89
CA MET A 240 -0.13 -7.17 -15.12
C MET A 240 -0.97 -7.09 -13.84
N MET A 241 -0.93 -5.97 -13.12
CA MET A 241 -1.76 -5.77 -11.92
C MET A 241 -3.26 -5.89 -12.21
N ASP A 242 -3.72 -5.33 -13.32
CA ASP A 242 -5.12 -5.45 -13.76
C ASP A 242 -5.48 -6.87 -14.20
N VAL A 243 -4.56 -7.57 -14.86
CA VAL A 243 -4.76 -8.98 -15.25
C VAL A 243 -4.95 -9.87 -14.01
N PHE A 244 -4.03 -9.80 -13.05
CA PHE A 244 -4.07 -10.68 -11.87
C PHE A 244 -5.09 -10.26 -10.83
N SER A 245 -5.36 -8.95 -10.70
CA SER A 245 -6.17 -8.44 -9.61
C SER A 245 -7.57 -8.03 -10.05
N GLY A 246 -7.75 -7.53 -11.28
CA GLY A 246 -9.07 -7.20 -11.82
C GLY A 246 -9.69 -8.37 -12.58
N VAL A 247 -9.11 -8.69 -13.75
CA VAL A 247 -9.65 -9.70 -14.69
C VAL A 247 -9.75 -11.08 -14.05
N LEU A 248 -8.68 -11.58 -13.42
CA LEU A 248 -8.66 -12.90 -12.80
C LEU A 248 -9.60 -13.01 -11.59
N SER A 249 -9.76 -11.95 -10.80
CA SER A 249 -10.61 -11.97 -9.61
C SER A 249 -12.10 -11.85 -9.95
N GLY A 250 -12.42 -11.26 -11.10
CA GLY A 250 -13.77 -10.86 -11.47
C GLY A 250 -14.21 -9.51 -10.91
N SER A 251 -13.26 -8.66 -10.48
CA SER A 251 -13.52 -7.27 -10.06
C SER A 251 -13.35 -6.31 -11.25
N ALA A 252 -13.63 -5.02 -11.04
CA ALA A 252 -13.39 -3.98 -12.03
C ALA A 252 -11.93 -3.98 -12.53
N PHE A 253 -11.76 -3.66 -13.81
CA PHE A 253 -10.48 -3.61 -14.52
C PHE A 253 -10.57 -2.57 -15.64
N ALA A 254 -9.48 -2.33 -16.38
CA ALA A 254 -9.45 -1.42 -17.55
C ALA A 254 -9.99 -0.01 -17.24
N GLY A 255 -9.64 0.49 -16.05
CA GLY A 255 -9.99 1.83 -15.61
C GLY A 255 -11.38 1.99 -14.97
N HIS A 256 -12.08 0.88 -14.69
CA HIS A 256 -13.39 0.93 -14.02
C HIS A 256 -13.34 0.96 -12.49
N VAL A 257 -12.15 0.79 -11.89
CA VAL A 257 -11.96 0.86 -10.43
C VAL A 257 -12.16 2.29 -9.92
N THR A 258 -12.93 2.45 -8.84
CA THR A 258 -13.16 3.76 -8.21
C THR A 258 -12.17 3.99 -7.06
N GLY A 259 -11.61 5.20 -6.99
CA GLY A 259 -10.57 5.53 -6.01
C GLY A 259 -11.12 5.77 -4.59
N PRO A 260 -10.30 5.62 -3.54
CA PRO A 260 -10.73 5.81 -2.15
C PRO A 260 -11.14 7.26 -1.81
N TYR A 261 -10.82 8.23 -2.67
CA TYR A 261 -11.21 9.64 -2.52
C TYR A 261 -12.47 10.02 -3.29
N ASP A 262 -13.04 9.12 -4.10
CA ASP A 262 -14.25 9.36 -4.87
C ASP A 262 -15.43 8.61 -4.23
N PRO A 263 -16.28 9.27 -3.44
CA PRO A 263 -17.36 8.60 -2.71
C PRO A 263 -18.64 8.42 -3.55
N SER A 264 -18.58 8.61 -4.88
CA SER A 264 -19.77 8.56 -5.75
C SER A 264 -20.27 7.13 -6.06
N LYS A 265 -19.41 6.12 -5.96
CA LYS A 265 -19.74 4.72 -6.27
C LYS A 265 -18.78 3.72 -5.60
N PRO A 266 -19.17 2.43 -5.51
CA PRO A 266 -18.29 1.36 -5.02
C PRO A 266 -16.95 1.29 -5.76
N ALA A 267 -15.91 0.85 -5.06
CA ALA A 267 -14.56 0.78 -5.60
C ALA A 267 -14.37 -0.40 -6.56
N ASP A 268 -14.89 -1.57 -6.16
CA ASP A 268 -14.76 -2.85 -6.85
C ASP A 268 -13.29 -3.18 -7.20
N VAL A 269 -12.42 -3.06 -6.20
CA VAL A 269 -11.00 -3.42 -6.31
C VAL A 269 -10.86 -4.93 -6.19
N GLY A 270 -9.90 -5.51 -6.89
CA GLY A 270 -9.48 -6.88 -6.63
C GLY A 270 -8.00 -6.98 -6.23
N HIS A 271 -7.64 -8.11 -5.64
CA HIS A 271 -6.30 -8.41 -5.14
C HIS A 271 -5.89 -9.85 -5.50
N PHE A 272 -4.59 -10.10 -5.55
CA PHE A 272 -4.03 -11.43 -5.72
C PHE A 272 -2.88 -11.64 -4.74
N LEU A 273 -3.01 -12.67 -3.91
CA LEU A 273 -2.15 -12.93 -2.75
C LEU A 273 -1.55 -14.32 -2.87
N VAL A 274 -0.25 -14.42 -2.58
CA VAL A 274 0.48 -15.68 -2.64
C VAL A 274 1.31 -15.84 -1.37
N ALA A 275 1.30 -17.04 -0.80
CA ALA A 275 2.25 -17.47 0.21
C ALA A 275 2.99 -18.73 -0.29
N ILE A 276 4.31 -18.77 -0.08
CA ILE A 276 5.18 -19.84 -0.56
C ILE A 276 6.12 -20.27 0.56
N LYS A 277 6.18 -21.58 0.81
CA LYS A 277 7.18 -22.16 1.72
C LYS A 277 8.58 -22.04 1.12
N PRO A 278 9.55 -21.46 1.84
CA PRO A 278 10.93 -21.36 1.33
C PRO A 278 11.67 -22.70 1.36
N ASP A 279 11.25 -23.64 2.21
CA ASP A 279 11.88 -24.94 2.44
C ASP A 279 11.46 -26.03 1.44
N LEU A 280 10.91 -25.65 0.27
CA LEU A 280 10.49 -26.60 -0.77
C LEU A 280 11.65 -27.17 -1.58
N PHE A 281 12.76 -26.44 -1.68
CA PHE A 281 13.91 -26.82 -2.51
C PHE A 281 15.23 -26.93 -1.74
N MET A 282 15.28 -26.39 -0.52
CA MET A 282 16.44 -26.43 0.39
C MET A 282 15.96 -26.34 1.83
N GLY A 283 16.83 -26.57 2.82
CA GLY A 283 16.49 -26.36 4.22
C GLY A 283 16.15 -24.88 4.51
N LEU A 284 15.27 -24.63 5.49
CA LEU A 284 14.90 -23.26 5.87
C LEU A 284 16.12 -22.44 6.35
N ASP A 285 17.04 -23.06 7.08
CA ASP A 285 18.24 -22.40 7.57
C ASP A 285 19.19 -22.06 6.41
N ASP A 286 19.41 -22.98 5.47
CA ASP A 286 20.18 -22.72 4.25
C ASP A 286 19.57 -21.57 3.43
N PHE A 287 18.25 -21.53 3.30
CA PHE A 287 17.55 -20.43 2.63
C PHE A 287 17.83 -19.10 3.32
N LYS A 288 17.69 -19.04 4.65
CA LYS A 288 17.91 -17.82 5.45
C LYS A 288 19.36 -17.35 5.40
N GLU A 289 20.34 -18.24 5.46
CA GLU A 289 21.75 -17.90 5.32
C GLU A 289 22.06 -17.33 3.93
N ARG A 290 21.44 -17.87 2.87
CA ARG A 290 21.59 -17.32 1.52
C ARG A 290 20.92 -15.96 1.37
N MET A 291 19.81 -15.71 2.05
CA MET A 291 19.18 -14.40 2.11
C MET A 291 20.05 -13.38 2.85
N ASP A 292 20.65 -13.76 3.99
CA ASP A 292 21.61 -12.93 4.71
C ASP A 292 22.82 -12.58 3.83
N TYR A 293 23.36 -13.58 3.11
CA TYR A 293 24.45 -13.37 2.17
C TYR A 293 24.05 -12.43 1.02
N LEU A 294 22.85 -12.59 0.46
CA LEU A 294 22.33 -11.68 -0.58
C LEU A 294 22.24 -10.25 -0.06
N TYR A 295 21.69 -10.04 1.13
CA TYR A 295 21.66 -8.74 1.79
C TYR A 295 23.07 -8.14 1.88
N GLN A 296 24.03 -8.88 2.45
CA GLN A 296 25.41 -8.43 2.64
C GLN A 296 26.09 -8.07 1.30
N ARG A 297 25.86 -8.86 0.25
CA ARG A 297 26.39 -8.59 -1.09
C ARG A 297 25.79 -7.34 -1.72
N VAL A 298 24.50 -7.08 -1.52
CA VAL A 298 23.82 -5.89 -2.05
C VAL A 298 24.30 -4.64 -1.33
N VAL A 299 24.19 -4.59 0.00
CA VAL A 299 24.55 -3.38 0.77
C VAL A 299 26.07 -3.13 0.78
N GLY A 300 26.87 -4.18 0.63
CA GLY A 300 28.34 -4.14 0.54
C GLY A 300 28.90 -4.02 -0.88
N SER A 301 28.05 -3.83 -1.90
CA SER A 301 28.51 -3.62 -3.28
C SER A 301 29.31 -2.32 -3.40
N GLU A 302 30.19 -2.25 -4.42
CA GLU A 302 30.88 -1.01 -4.76
C GLU A 302 29.85 0.10 -5.04
N LYS A 303 30.06 1.24 -4.39
CA LYS A 303 29.16 2.39 -4.45
C LYS A 303 29.49 3.23 -5.68
N MET A 304 28.46 3.76 -6.32
CA MET A 304 28.65 4.80 -7.33
C MET A 304 29.22 6.09 -6.70
N ALA A 305 29.85 6.94 -7.51
CA ALA A 305 30.36 8.22 -7.05
C ALA A 305 29.26 9.07 -6.37
N GLY A 306 29.56 9.64 -5.20
CA GLY A 306 28.62 10.46 -4.45
C GLY A 306 27.54 9.70 -3.67
N VAL A 307 27.58 8.36 -3.62
CA VAL A 307 26.67 7.56 -2.80
C VAL A 307 27.35 7.10 -1.52
N ASP A 308 26.76 7.47 -0.38
CA ASP A 308 27.28 7.13 0.94
C ASP A 308 26.94 5.68 1.35
N ARG A 309 25.73 5.22 1.01
CA ARG A 309 25.20 3.90 1.41
C ARG A 309 24.26 3.33 0.36
N ILE A 310 24.33 2.01 0.16
CA ILE A 310 23.34 1.23 -0.59
C ILE A 310 22.37 0.62 0.41
N TYR A 311 21.07 0.73 0.12
CA TYR A 311 20.01 0.14 0.94
C TYR A 311 19.48 -1.13 0.29
N TYR A 312 19.12 -2.10 1.12
CA TYR A 312 18.36 -3.27 0.69
C TYR A 312 16.87 -2.92 0.53
N PRO A 313 16.12 -3.54 -0.39
CA PRO A 313 14.68 -3.26 -0.54
C PRO A 313 13.90 -3.48 0.76
N GLY A 314 13.21 -2.44 1.20
CA GLY A 314 12.44 -2.40 2.44
C GLY A 314 13.25 -1.95 3.67
N GLU A 315 14.56 -1.78 3.55
CA GLU A 315 15.42 -1.38 4.67
C GLU A 315 15.14 0.05 5.15
N ILE A 316 14.84 0.97 4.22
CA ILE A 316 14.52 2.36 4.53
C ILE A 316 13.28 2.43 5.44
N GLU A 317 12.23 1.71 5.08
CA GLU A 317 10.98 1.63 5.83
C GLU A 317 11.16 0.93 7.18
N GLN A 318 12.01 -0.09 7.24
CA GLN A 318 12.34 -0.80 8.48
C GLN A 318 13.12 0.09 9.47
N ILE A 319 14.11 0.86 8.99
CA ILE A 319 14.84 1.84 9.80
C ILE A 319 13.90 2.93 10.30
N THR A 320 13.05 3.45 9.41
CA THR A 320 12.06 4.50 9.75
C THR A 320 11.10 4.01 10.83
N ARG A 321 10.67 2.75 10.76
CA ARG A 321 9.87 2.11 11.80
C ARG A 321 10.59 2.05 13.14
N GLU A 322 11.83 1.57 13.14
CA GLU A 322 12.64 1.46 14.36
C GLU A 322 12.82 2.81 15.07
N GLU A 323 12.89 3.90 14.29
CA GLU A 323 12.91 5.26 14.79
C GLU A 323 11.52 5.70 15.32
N ARG A 324 10.48 5.65 14.48
CA ARG A 324 9.13 6.17 14.81
C ARG A 324 8.43 5.40 15.92
N VAL A 325 8.79 4.13 16.16
CA VAL A 325 8.33 3.40 17.35
C VAL A 325 8.85 4.05 18.64
N LYS A 326 10.04 4.64 18.62
CA LYS A 326 10.67 5.28 19.79
C LYS A 326 10.29 6.76 19.91
N THR A 327 10.24 7.46 18.79
CA THR A 327 10.06 8.91 18.74
C THR A 327 8.61 9.33 18.53
N GLY A 328 7.73 8.41 18.15
CA GLY A 328 6.37 8.68 17.73
C GLY A 328 6.25 8.99 16.23
N ILE A 329 5.02 8.97 15.73
CA ILE A 329 4.68 9.26 14.34
C ILE A 329 4.56 10.79 14.18
N PRO A 330 5.32 11.40 13.26
CA PRO A 330 5.29 12.84 13.07
C PRO A 330 4.09 13.28 12.23
N PHE A 331 3.22 14.12 12.80
CA PHE A 331 2.12 14.79 12.09
C PHE A 331 2.27 16.31 12.15
N VAL A 332 1.82 17.01 11.10
CA VAL A 332 1.61 18.46 11.16
C VAL A 332 0.24 18.79 11.73
N GLN A 333 0.07 19.99 12.28
CA GLN A 333 -1.20 20.40 12.91
C GLN A 333 -2.41 20.23 11.98
N ALA A 334 -2.27 20.52 10.69
CA ALA A 334 -3.36 20.37 9.72
C ALA A 334 -3.85 18.92 9.54
N GLU A 335 -2.96 17.93 9.70
CA GLU A 335 -3.31 16.51 9.65
C GLU A 335 -4.09 16.11 10.91
N ILE A 336 -3.62 16.55 12.08
CA ILE A 336 -4.29 16.34 13.38
C ILE A 336 -5.68 16.98 13.36
N ASP A 337 -5.81 18.22 12.89
CA ASP A 337 -7.09 18.92 12.80
C ASP A 337 -8.06 18.20 11.87
N SER A 338 -7.58 17.64 10.75
CA SER A 338 -8.39 16.86 9.82
C SER A 338 -8.93 15.58 10.47
N LEU A 339 -8.10 14.90 11.26
CA LEU A 339 -8.49 13.71 12.02
C LEU A 339 -9.48 14.05 13.14
N ASN A 340 -9.22 15.12 13.91
CA ASN A 340 -10.10 15.54 15.00
C ASN A 340 -11.46 16.01 14.50
N LYS A 341 -11.54 16.65 13.33
CA LYS A 341 -12.83 16.94 12.67
C LYS A 341 -13.64 15.69 12.39
N GLU A 342 -12.98 14.56 12.11
CA GLU A 342 -13.67 13.29 11.93
C GLU A 342 -14.12 12.70 13.27
N ALA A 343 -13.32 12.85 14.33
CA ALA A 343 -13.69 12.49 15.70
C ALA A 343 -14.93 13.25 16.19
N ASP A 344 -14.98 14.57 15.93
CA ASP A 344 -16.11 15.45 16.29
C ASP A 344 -17.44 14.97 15.69
N LYS A 345 -17.43 14.50 14.43
CA LYS A 345 -18.64 14.02 13.75
C LYS A 345 -19.27 12.80 14.42
N VAL A 346 -18.47 12.03 15.16
CA VAL A 346 -18.90 10.76 15.76
C VAL A 346 -18.76 10.74 17.28
N GLY A 347 -18.49 11.89 17.90
CA GLY A 347 -18.42 12.04 19.36
C GLY A 347 -17.27 11.28 20.02
N VAL A 348 -16.15 11.10 19.32
CA VAL A 348 -14.93 10.47 19.85
C VAL A 348 -13.96 11.54 20.32
N GLU A 349 -13.19 11.24 21.38
CA GLU A 349 -12.14 12.12 21.90
C GLU A 349 -11.10 12.43 20.82
N HIS A 350 -10.54 13.64 20.88
CA HIS A 350 -9.48 14.06 19.97
C HIS A 350 -8.22 13.21 20.14
N LEU A 351 -7.43 13.16 19.08
CA LEU A 351 -6.16 12.45 19.06
C LEU A 351 -5.23 13.03 20.14
N VAL A 352 -4.73 12.15 21.00
CA VAL A 352 -3.78 12.51 22.06
C VAL A 352 -2.46 12.87 21.41
N VAL A 353 -1.92 14.03 21.77
CA VAL A 353 -0.65 14.53 21.24
C VAL A 353 0.30 14.75 22.40
N SER A 354 1.43 14.04 22.38
CA SER A 354 2.48 14.12 23.41
C SER A 354 3.41 15.30 23.23
#